data_AF-A0A3A9G8C5-F1
#
_entry.id   AF-A0A3A9G8C5-F1
#
_cell.length_a   1.000
_cell.length_b   1.000
_cell.length_c   1.000
_cell.angle_alpha   90.00
_cell.angle_beta   90.00
_cell.angle_gamma   90.00
#
_symmetry.space_group_name_H-M   'P 1'
#
loop_
_entity.id
_entity.type
_entity.pdbx_description
1 polymer ?
#
loop_
_entity_poly.entity_id
_entity_poly.type
_entity_poly.pdbx_seq_one_letter_code
_entity_poly.pdbx_strand_id
1 'polypeptide(L)'
;MGKLQAQLKKYYRDIKREIPKNYPGSTDIVNHIRQNIENFLDEQPNASFDDIISQFGNASEIVSSFIEDMPTEDITALLKKDRKKRYVTWVVCIFSIIIVSGICYYIYLLIVSTPVEITETTTIYYYEDTETTEPPVPMEEYEE
;
A
#
# COMPACT_ATOMS: atom_id res chain seq x y z
N MET A 1 8.85 -30.24 -6.09
CA MET A 1 7.73 -29.29 -6.29
C MET A 1 7.77 -28.52 -7.63
N GLY A 2 8.92 -28.32 -8.29
CA GLY A 2 8.99 -27.52 -9.53
C GLY A 2 8.29 -28.10 -10.78
N LYS A 3 8.23 -29.43 -10.93
CA LYS A 3 7.64 -30.08 -12.13
C LYS A 3 6.11 -29.89 -12.20
N LEU A 4 5.41 -30.11 -11.08
CA LEU A 4 3.96 -29.92 -10.97
C LEU A 4 3.57 -28.47 -11.28
N GLN A 5 4.29 -27.50 -10.71
CA GLN A 5 4.05 -26.07 -10.93
C GLN A 5 4.24 -25.69 -12.41
N ALA A 6 5.22 -26.27 -13.10
CA ALA A 6 5.42 -26.05 -14.53
C ALA A 6 4.27 -26.64 -15.39
N GLN A 7 3.78 -27.83 -15.03
CA GLN A 7 2.64 -28.48 -15.69
C GLN A 7 1.35 -27.69 -15.48
N LEU A 8 1.07 -27.24 -14.25
CA LEU A 8 -0.05 -26.35 -13.94
C LEU A 8 0.00 -25.05 -14.73
N LYS A 9 1.17 -24.41 -14.81
CA LYS A 9 1.35 -23.20 -15.62
C LYS A 9 1.05 -23.42 -17.10
N LYS A 10 1.38 -24.61 -17.63
CA LYS A 10 1.03 -24.99 -19.00
C LYS A 10 -0.48 -25.22 -19.12
N TYR A 11 -1.07 -25.96 -18.19
CA TYR A 11 -2.49 -26.26 -18.14
C TYR A 11 -3.36 -24.98 -18.10
N TYR A 12 -3.03 -24.01 -17.24
CA TYR A 12 -3.74 -22.71 -17.20
C TYR A 12 -3.62 -21.91 -18.50
N ARG A 13 -2.50 -22.05 -19.23
CA ARG A 13 -2.32 -21.41 -20.53
C ARG A 13 -3.19 -22.07 -21.59
N ASP A 14 -3.29 -23.38 -21.54
CA ASP A 14 -4.11 -24.16 -22.45
C ASP A 14 -5.60 -23.84 -22.20
N ILE A 15 -6.05 -23.81 -20.95
CA ILE A 15 -7.41 -23.35 -20.54
C ILE A 15 -7.70 -21.96 -21.13
N LYS A 16 -6.79 -21.00 -20.95
CA LYS A 16 -6.98 -19.64 -21.47
C LYS A 16 -7.07 -19.60 -23.01
N ARG A 17 -6.44 -20.56 -23.70
CA ARG A 17 -6.44 -20.65 -25.16
C ARG A 17 -7.74 -21.27 -25.69
N GLU A 18 -8.34 -22.19 -24.95
CA GLU A 18 -9.63 -22.82 -25.31
C GLU A 18 -10.80 -21.83 -25.18
N ILE A 19 -10.70 -20.85 -24.27
CA ILE A 19 -11.71 -19.81 -24.13
C ILE A 19 -11.70 -18.87 -25.35
N PRO A 20 -12.85 -18.54 -25.96
CA PRO A 20 -12.93 -17.56 -27.04
C PRO A 20 -12.33 -16.21 -26.63
N LYS A 21 -11.50 -15.62 -27.50
CA LYS A 21 -10.67 -14.42 -27.21
C LYS A 21 -11.45 -13.21 -26.68
N ASN A 22 -12.73 -13.09 -27.04
CA ASN A 22 -13.61 -11.97 -26.64
C ASN A 22 -14.72 -12.42 -25.67
N TYR A 23 -14.58 -13.57 -25.02
CA TYR A 23 -15.58 -14.06 -24.08
C TYR A 23 -15.63 -13.15 -22.83
N PRO A 24 -16.81 -12.61 -22.47
CA PRO A 24 -16.95 -11.79 -21.27
C PRO A 24 -16.68 -12.65 -20.03
N GLY A 25 -15.83 -12.17 -19.12
CA GLY A 25 -15.46 -12.94 -17.92
C GLY A 25 -14.42 -14.05 -18.16
N SER A 26 -13.73 -14.07 -19.32
CA SER A 26 -12.65 -15.05 -19.60
C SER A 26 -11.57 -15.11 -18.51
N THR A 27 -11.18 -13.98 -17.94
CA THR A 27 -10.25 -13.94 -16.79
C THR A 27 -10.85 -14.54 -15.53
N ASP A 28 -12.14 -14.33 -15.31
CA ASP A 28 -12.83 -14.79 -14.10
C ASP A 28 -13.00 -16.31 -14.13
N ILE A 29 -13.30 -16.88 -15.30
CA ILE A 29 -13.33 -18.33 -15.54
C ILE A 29 -11.99 -18.96 -15.21
N VAL A 30 -10.90 -18.43 -15.78
CA VAL A 30 -9.54 -18.95 -15.51
C VAL A 30 -9.20 -18.85 -14.02
N ASN A 31 -9.56 -17.74 -13.37
CA ASN A 31 -9.30 -17.53 -11.95
C ASN A 31 -10.11 -18.48 -11.06
N HIS A 32 -11.38 -18.73 -11.38
CA HIS A 32 -12.22 -19.68 -10.66
C HIS A 32 -11.70 -21.11 -10.78
N ILE A 33 -11.35 -21.55 -12.00
CA ILE A 33 -10.74 -22.86 -12.22
C ILE A 33 -9.44 -22.99 -11.43
N ARG A 34 -8.59 -21.96 -11.49
CA ARG A 34 -7.34 -21.93 -10.74
C ARG A 34 -7.56 -22.05 -9.23
N GLN A 35 -8.52 -21.29 -8.68
CA GLN A 35 -8.83 -21.34 -7.26
C GLN A 35 -9.33 -22.72 -6.84
N ASN A 36 -10.18 -23.36 -7.66
CA ASN A 36 -10.67 -24.70 -7.37
C ASN A 36 -9.54 -25.75 -7.36
N ILE A 37 -8.58 -25.64 -8.28
CA ILE A 37 -7.41 -26.52 -8.31
C ILE A 37 -6.48 -26.26 -7.12
N GLU A 38 -6.27 -24.99 -6.75
CA GLU A 38 -5.49 -24.63 -5.55
C GLU A 38 -6.15 -25.19 -4.29
N ASN A 39 -7.47 -25.05 -4.12
CA ASN A 39 -8.20 -25.65 -2.99
C ASN A 39 -8.07 -27.17 -2.95
N PHE A 40 -8.15 -27.85 -4.10
CA PHE A 40 -7.96 -29.29 -4.18
C PHE A 40 -6.54 -29.73 -3.75
N LEU A 41 -5.52 -28.96 -4.16
CA LEU A 41 -4.13 -29.21 -3.76
C LEU A 41 -3.89 -28.94 -2.27
N ASP A 42 -4.62 -27.99 -1.68
CA ASP A 42 -4.56 -27.73 -0.24
C ASP A 42 -5.20 -28.88 0.55
N GLU A 43 -6.30 -29.45 0.06
CA GLU A 43 -6.93 -30.64 0.65
C GLU A 43 -6.08 -31.91 0.46
N GLN A 44 -5.39 -32.01 -0.68
CA GLN A 44 -4.55 -33.14 -1.04
C GLN A 44 -3.12 -32.69 -1.42
N PRO A 45 -2.25 -32.40 -0.45
CA PRO A 45 -0.92 -31.83 -0.69
C PRO A 45 0.04 -32.75 -1.45
N ASN A 46 -0.28 -34.05 -1.56
CA ASN A 46 0.50 -35.05 -2.29
C ASN A 46 -0.07 -35.36 -3.69
N ALA A 47 -1.11 -34.66 -4.14
CA ALA A 47 -1.71 -34.88 -5.43
C ALA A 47 -0.71 -34.60 -6.59
N SER A 48 -0.71 -35.49 -7.57
CA SER A 48 0.01 -35.38 -8.82
C SER A 48 -0.77 -34.57 -9.86
N PHE A 49 -0.12 -34.20 -10.96
CA PHE A 49 -0.80 -33.58 -12.09
C PHE A 49 -1.87 -34.50 -12.70
N ASP A 50 -1.65 -35.82 -12.67
CA ASP A 50 -2.62 -36.79 -13.19
C ASP A 50 -3.91 -36.82 -12.36
N ASP A 51 -3.81 -36.60 -11.04
CA ASP A 51 -4.99 -36.51 -10.15
C ASP A 51 -5.82 -35.26 -10.49
N ILE A 52 -5.16 -34.15 -10.83
CA ILE A 52 -5.81 -32.92 -11.28
C ILE A 52 -6.55 -33.18 -12.60
N ILE A 53 -5.92 -33.82 -13.57
CA ILE A 53 -6.57 -34.16 -14.85
C ILE A 53 -7.72 -35.14 -14.63
N SER A 54 -7.59 -36.09 -13.71
CA SER A 54 -8.69 -37.03 -13.40
C SER A 54 -9.88 -36.35 -12.73
N GLN A 55 -9.65 -35.34 -11.90
CA GLN A 55 -10.71 -34.64 -11.17
C GLN A 55 -11.37 -33.54 -12.00
N PHE A 56 -10.56 -32.77 -12.74
CA PHE A 56 -10.98 -31.57 -13.44
C PHE A 56 -11.10 -31.76 -14.95
N GLY A 57 -10.56 -32.84 -15.51
CA GLY A 57 -10.56 -33.10 -16.94
C GLY A 57 -9.50 -32.31 -17.71
N ASN A 58 -9.52 -32.46 -19.02
CA ASN A 58 -8.64 -31.72 -19.91
C ASN A 58 -9.03 -30.24 -19.98
N ALA A 59 -8.09 -29.39 -20.42
CA ALA A 59 -8.32 -27.95 -20.53
C ALA A 59 -9.57 -27.59 -21.36
N SER A 60 -9.87 -28.36 -22.42
CA SER A 60 -11.06 -28.15 -23.26
C SER A 60 -12.35 -28.61 -22.55
N GLU A 61 -12.30 -29.72 -21.82
CA GLU A 61 -13.44 -30.29 -21.10
C GLU A 61 -13.87 -29.37 -19.96
N ILE A 62 -12.93 -28.93 -19.12
CA ILE A 62 -13.25 -28.02 -18.00
C ILE A 62 -13.75 -26.66 -18.49
N VAL A 63 -13.21 -26.15 -19.59
CA VAL A 63 -13.68 -24.88 -20.15
C VAL A 63 -15.09 -25.02 -20.70
N SER A 64 -15.37 -26.14 -21.37
CA SER A 64 -16.70 -26.41 -21.93
C SER A 64 -17.73 -26.56 -20.83
N SER A 65 -17.45 -27.35 -19.79
CA SER A 65 -18.35 -27.50 -18.64
C SER A 65 -18.56 -26.17 -17.92
N PHE A 66 -17.51 -25.37 -17.74
CA PHE A 66 -17.63 -24.08 -17.06
C PHE A 66 -18.38 -23.02 -17.87
N ILE A 67 -18.32 -23.07 -19.21
CA ILE A 67 -19.09 -22.18 -20.09
C ILE A 67 -20.55 -22.65 -20.19
N GLU A 68 -20.79 -23.96 -20.19
CA GLU A 68 -22.13 -24.56 -20.25
C GLU A 68 -22.89 -24.38 -18.92
N ASP A 69 -22.20 -24.57 -17.79
CA ASP A 69 -22.76 -24.43 -16.44
C ASP A 69 -22.93 -22.96 -16.01
N MET A 70 -22.30 -21.99 -16.69
CA MET A 70 -22.39 -20.58 -16.34
C MET A 70 -23.44 -19.87 -17.20
N PRO A 71 -24.68 -19.67 -16.71
CA PRO A 71 -25.66 -18.89 -17.44
C PRO A 71 -25.16 -17.45 -17.59
N THR A 72 -25.42 -16.87 -18.76
CA THR A 72 -25.03 -15.50 -19.16
C THR A 72 -25.34 -14.40 -18.12
N GLU A 73 -26.30 -14.65 -17.21
CA GLU A 73 -26.64 -13.77 -16.09
C GLU A 73 -25.50 -13.63 -15.06
N ASP A 74 -24.77 -14.71 -14.75
CA ASP A 74 -23.70 -14.72 -13.74
C ASP A 74 -22.46 -13.96 -14.19
N ILE A 75 -22.17 -13.93 -15.49
CA ILE A 75 -21.06 -13.13 -16.05
C ILE A 75 -21.27 -11.64 -15.76
N THR A 76 -22.52 -11.16 -15.87
CA THR A 76 -22.83 -9.76 -15.54
C THR A 76 -22.74 -9.49 -14.04
N ALA A 77 -23.04 -10.48 -13.20
CA ALA A 77 -22.91 -10.38 -11.75
C ALA A 77 -21.44 -10.38 -11.30
N LEU A 78 -20.59 -11.21 -11.91
CA LEU A 78 -19.14 -11.26 -11.69
C LEU A 78 -18.47 -9.92 -12.08
N LEU A 79 -18.79 -9.40 -13.27
CA LEU A 79 -18.33 -8.08 -13.71
C LEU A 79 -18.78 -6.94 -12.79
N LYS A 80 -19.95 -7.06 -12.13
CA LYS A 80 -20.42 -6.09 -11.14
C LYS A 80 -19.69 -6.23 -9.80
N LYS A 81 -19.35 -7.45 -9.38
CA LYS A 81 -18.67 -7.72 -8.09
C LYS A 81 -17.26 -7.12 -8.07
N ASP A 82 -16.54 -7.22 -9.18
CA ASP A 82 -15.18 -6.68 -9.30
C ASP A 82 -15.14 -5.15 -9.34
N ARG A 83 -16.14 -4.51 -9.97
CA ARG A 83 -16.29 -3.04 -9.90
C ARG A 83 -16.56 -2.57 -8.49
N LYS A 84 -17.37 -3.30 -7.71
CA LYS A 84 -17.64 -2.97 -6.30
C LYS A 84 -16.39 -3.07 -5.44
N LYS A 85 -15.58 -4.12 -5.57
CA LYS A 85 -14.32 -4.26 -4.81
C LYS A 85 -13.36 -3.12 -5.13
N ARG A 86 -13.15 -2.83 -6.42
CA ARG A 86 -12.31 -1.71 -6.86
C ARG A 86 -12.83 -0.38 -6.31
N TYR A 87 -14.13 -0.12 -6.42
CA TYR A 87 -14.76 1.10 -5.88
C TYR A 87 -14.55 1.24 -4.37
N VAL A 88 -14.75 0.17 -3.59
CA VAL A 88 -14.50 0.19 -2.14
C VAL A 88 -13.04 0.48 -1.83
N THR A 89 -12.09 -0.14 -2.53
CA THR A 89 -10.65 0.15 -2.36
C THR A 89 -10.33 1.62 -2.68
N TRP A 90 -10.87 2.16 -3.77
CA TRP A 90 -10.70 3.58 -4.12
C TRP A 90 -11.26 4.52 -3.04
N VAL A 91 -12.46 4.23 -2.53
CA VAL A 91 -13.07 5.02 -1.46
C VAL A 91 -12.21 5.00 -0.19
N VAL A 92 -11.72 3.82 0.23
CA VAL A 92 -10.84 3.69 1.40
C VAL A 92 -9.53 4.48 1.22
N CYS A 93 -8.92 4.44 0.03
CA CYS A 93 -7.72 5.23 -0.27
C CYS A 93 -7.99 6.74 -0.22
N ILE A 94 -9.14 7.21 -0.71
CA ILE A 94 -9.50 8.63 -0.65
C ILE A 94 -9.68 9.06 0.81
N PHE A 95 -10.39 8.26 1.61
CA PHE A 95 -10.56 8.53 3.04
C PHE A 95 -9.22 8.56 3.78
N SER A 96 -8.27 7.66 3.47
CA SER A 96 -6.96 7.69 4.11
C SER A 96 -6.19 8.98 3.78
N ILE A 97 -6.28 9.48 2.55
CA ILE A 97 -5.63 10.74 2.14
C ILE A 97 -6.22 11.94 2.91
N ILE A 98 -7.54 11.99 3.07
CA ILE A 98 -8.22 13.06 3.81
C ILE A 98 -7.78 13.06 5.28
N ILE A 99 -7.67 11.88 5.90
CA ILE A 99 -7.22 11.75 7.30
C ILE A 99 -5.79 12.27 7.45
N VAL A 100 -4.88 11.84 6.56
CA VAL A 100 -3.47 12.29 6.59
C VAL A 100 -3.38 13.81 6.39
N SER A 101 -4.16 14.36 5.45
CA SER A 101 -4.20 15.81 5.21
C SER A 101 -4.70 16.59 6.43
N GLY A 102 -5.73 16.09 7.14
CA GLY A 102 -6.25 16.70 8.35
C GLY A 102 -5.23 16.70 9.50
N ILE A 103 -4.48 15.61 9.67
CA ILE A 103 -3.41 15.51 10.67
C ILE A 103 -2.30 16.53 10.37
N CYS A 104 -1.87 16.64 9.12
CA CYS A 104 -0.88 17.64 8.71
C CYS A 104 -1.34 19.07 9.00
N TYR A 105 -2.61 19.39 8.71
CA TYR A 105 -3.18 20.71 8.99
C TYR A 105 -3.25 21.00 10.50
N TYR A 106 -3.61 20.00 11.30
CA TYR A 106 -3.64 20.14 12.76
C TYR A 106 -2.25 20.42 13.35
N ILE A 107 -1.22 19.72 12.88
CA ILE A 107 0.18 19.97 13.31
C ILE A 107 0.62 21.37 12.90
N TYR A 108 0.28 21.82 11.68
CA TYR A 108 0.58 23.17 11.23
C TYR A 108 -0.04 24.23 12.14
N LEU A 109 -1.31 24.06 12.51
CA LEU A 109 -1.98 24.96 13.47
C LEU A 109 -1.29 24.98 14.82
N LEU A 110 -0.89 23.82 15.35
CA LEU A 110 -0.19 23.74 16.62
C LEU A 110 1.12 24.55 16.61
N ILE A 111 1.94 24.40 15.58
CA ILE A 111 3.22 25.13 15.45
C ILE A 111 2.99 26.64 15.37
N VAL A 112 1.96 27.09 14.65
CA VAL A 112 1.64 28.52 14.53
C VAL A 112 1.11 29.08 15.85
N SER A 113 0.42 28.28 16.65
CA SER A 113 -0.23 28.72 17.89
C SER A 113 0.66 28.70 19.14
N THR A 114 1.87 28.13 19.09
CA THR A 114 2.83 28.21 20.20
C THR A 114 3.49 29.59 20.21
N PRO A 115 3.30 30.43 21.23
CA PRO A 115 4.06 31.66 21.36
C PRO A 115 5.52 31.33 21.66
N VAL A 116 6.44 31.92 20.89
CA VAL A 116 7.88 31.85 21.17
C VAL A 116 8.16 32.75 22.37
N GLU A 117 8.39 32.17 23.54
CA GLU A 117 8.90 32.89 24.70
C GLU A 117 10.39 33.16 24.51
N ILE A 118 10.72 34.40 24.13
CA ILE A 118 12.10 34.89 24.07
C ILE A 118 12.48 35.33 25.48
N THR A 119 13.23 34.51 26.21
CA THR A 119 13.76 34.88 27.53
C THR A 119 14.98 35.79 27.36
N GLU A 120 14.77 37.11 27.36
CA GLU A 120 15.87 38.07 27.43
C GLU A 120 16.53 38.01 28.82
N THR A 121 17.79 37.59 28.89
CA THR A 121 18.57 37.61 30.13
C THR A 121 19.34 38.92 30.19
N THR A 122 18.86 39.89 30.99
CA THR A 122 19.59 41.13 31.27
C THR A 122 20.52 40.93 32.46
N THR A 123 21.83 40.87 32.22
CA THR A 123 22.84 40.83 33.29
C THR A 123 23.11 42.25 33.79
N ILE A 124 22.84 42.52 35.07
CA ILE A 124 23.13 43.82 35.72
C ILE A 124 24.53 43.75 36.35
N TYR A 125 25.42 44.64 35.95
CA TYR A 125 26.74 44.81 36.57
C TYR A 125 26.63 45.81 37.73
N TYR A 126 26.93 45.38 38.95
CA TYR A 126 27.08 46.27 40.10
C TYR A 126 28.54 46.72 40.15
N TYR A 127 28.78 48.01 39.92
CA TYR A 127 30.06 48.63 40.25
C TYR A 127 29.99 48.97 41.74
N GLU A 128 30.87 48.33 42.52
CA GLU A 128 31.08 48.67 43.91
C GLU A 128 31.84 50.01 43.92
N ASP A 129 31.14 51.08 44.30
CA ASP A 129 31.73 52.41 44.45
C ASP A 129 32.78 52.35 45.58
N THR A 130 34.04 52.09 45.22
CA THR A 130 35.16 52.34 46.14
C THR A 130 35.36 53.84 46.22
N GLU A 131 35.00 54.41 47.37
CA GLU A 131 35.24 55.78 47.76
C GLU A 131 36.67 56.24 47.44
N THR A 132 36.73 57.40 46.81
CA THR A 132 37.80 58.40 46.75
C THR A 132 39.11 58.06 47.50
N THR A 133 40.14 57.66 46.75
CA THR A 133 41.53 58.04 47.04
C THR A 133 42.16 58.61 45.78
N GLU A 134 42.85 59.72 45.95
CA GLU A 134 43.34 60.70 44.96
C GLU A 134 43.98 60.13 43.67
N PRO A 135 43.88 60.86 42.54
CA PRO A 135 44.37 60.39 41.24
C PRO A 135 45.91 60.34 41.19
N PRO A 136 46.53 59.29 40.60
CA PRO A 136 47.93 59.40 40.18
C PRO A 136 48.00 60.35 38.97
N VAL A 137 48.83 61.39 39.10
CA VAL A 137 49.12 62.42 38.09
C VAL A 137 49.58 61.76 36.78
N PRO A 138 48.95 62.05 35.62
CA PRO A 138 49.44 61.61 34.32
C PRO A 138 50.78 62.29 33.99
N MET A 139 51.81 61.52 33.65
CA MET A 139 53.01 62.06 33.00
C MET A 139 52.60 62.62 31.64
N GLU A 140 52.72 63.93 31.46
CA GLU A 140 52.48 64.59 30.17
C GLU A 140 53.40 64.00 29.10
N GLU A 141 52.77 63.55 28.03
CA GLU A 141 53.38 63.24 26.74
C GLU A 141 53.79 64.57 26.11
N TYR A 142 55.09 64.89 26.13
CA TYR A 142 55.62 66.01 25.35
C TYR A 142 55.77 65.53 23.90
N GLU A 143 54.88 66.00 23.03
CA GLU A 143 55.13 66.03 21.58
C GLU A 143 56.12 67.17 21.26
N GLU A 144 57.30 66.82 20.74
CA GLU A 144 58.02 67.56 19.70
C GLU A 144 58.70 66.58 18.74
#